data_AF-G9YIX5-F1
#
_entry.id   AF-G9YIX5-F1
#
_cell.length_a   1.000
_cell.length_b   1.000
_cell.length_c   1.000
_cell.angle_alpha   90.00
_cell.angle_beta   90.00
_cell.angle_gamma   90.00
#
_symmetry.space_group_name_H-M   'P 1'
#
loop_
_entity.id
_entity.type
_entity.pdbx_description
1 polymer ?
#
loop_
_entity_poly.entity_id
_entity_poly.type
_entity_poly.pdbx_seq_one_letter_code
_entity_poly.pdbx_strand_id
1 'polypeptide(L)' 'MAVEGITSPDGRVFGKMAHTERYTGETSFKNISGNKIQPIFAAGVAYFE' A
#
# COMPACT_ATOMS: atom_id res chain seq x y z
N MET A 1 5.62 6.50 17.59
CA MET A 1 5.22 5.42 16.65
C MET A 1 3.80 5.75 16.21
N ALA A 2 3.55 5.89 14.91
CA ALA A 2 2.22 6.17 14.36
C ALA A 2 1.76 4.95 13.56
N VAL A 3 0.49 4.56 13.74
CA VAL A 3 -0.11 3.44 13.02
C VAL A 3 -0.76 3.98 11.75
N GLU A 4 -0.29 3.54 10.58
CA GLU A 4 -0.75 4.01 9.27
C GLU A 4 -1.56 2.95 8.50
N GLY A 5 -1.72 1.77 9.09
CA GLY A 5 -2.53 0.67 8.55
C GLY A 5 -2.71 -0.46 9.57
N ILE A 6 -3.74 -1.27 9.32
CA ILE A 6 -4.15 -2.40 10.14
C ILE A 6 -4.65 -3.54 9.23
N THR A 7 -4.38 -4.77 9.63
CA THR A 7 -4.93 -5.97 8.98
C THR A 7 -5.94 -6.64 9.90
N SER A 8 -6.92 -7.32 9.33
CA SER A 8 -7.73 -8.27 10.08
C SER A 8 -6.85 -9.39 10.68
N PRO A 9 -7.28 -10.05 11.76
CA PRO A 9 -6.51 -11.14 12.38
C PRO A 9 -6.18 -12.31 11.43
N ASP A 10 -7.03 -12.54 10.42
CA ASP A 10 -6.83 -13.55 9.38
C ASP A 10 -6.04 -13.04 8.16
N GLY A 11 -5.62 -11.77 8.17
CA GLY A 11 -4.82 -11.14 7.12
C GLY A 11 -5.54 -10.87 5.80
N ARG A 12 -6.85 -11.15 5.71
CA ARG A 12 -7.62 -11.06 4.45
C ARG A 12 -8.10 -9.65 4.12
N VAL A 13 -8.19 -8.78 5.12
CA VAL A 13 -8.62 -7.39 4.96
C VAL A 13 -7.50 -6.48 5.44
N PHE A 14 -7.05 -5.59 4.56
CA PHE A 14 -6.04 -4.58 4.88
C PHE A 14 -6.64 -3.17 4.72
N GLY A 15 -6.62 -2.39 5.80
CA GLY A 15 -6.98 -0.98 5.80
C GLY A 15 -5.75 -0.11 6.04
N LYS A 16 -5.64 1.01 5.33
CA LYS A 16 -4.54 1.97 5.50
C LYS A 16 -5.00 3.41 5.27
N MET A 17 -4.26 4.35 5.83
CA MET A 17 -4.52 5.79 5.68
C MET A 17 -4.03 6.33 4.33
N ALA A 18 -2.88 5.85 3.85
CA ALA A 18 -2.29 6.35 2.61
C ALA A 18 -2.90 5.73 1.34
N HIS A 19 -2.96 6.51 0.26
CA HIS A 19 -3.58 6.13 -1.00
C HIS A 19 -2.58 5.47 -1.98
N THR A 20 -2.46 4.14 -1.94
CA THR A 20 -1.57 3.40 -2.87
C THR A 20 -2.04 3.50 -4.32
N GLU A 21 -3.35 3.56 -4.53
CA GLU A 21 -3.99 3.68 -5.84
C GLU A 21 -3.61 4.96 -6.60
N ARG A 22 -3.07 5.97 -5.90
CA ARG A 22 -2.62 7.23 -6.50
C ARG A 22 -1.16 7.22 -6.93
N TYR A 23 -0.46 6.09 -6.82
CA TYR A 23 0.94 6.00 -7.24
C TYR A 23 1.08 6.08 -8.77
N THR A 24 1.74 7.13 -9.26
CA THR A 24 1.98 7.37 -10.70
C THR A 24 3.47 7.36 -11.06
N GLY A 25 4.30 6.60 -10.33
CA GLY A 25 5.75 6.57 -10.55
C GLY A 25 6.45 7.84 -10.07
N GLU A 26 7.38 8.35 -10.87
CA GLU A 26 8.27 9.49 -10.53
C GLU A 26 7.57 10.87 -10.53
N THR A 27 6.33 10.93 -11.00
CA THR A 27 5.61 12.20 -11.17
C THR A 27 4.89 12.66 -9.90
N SER A 28 4.55 11.74 -8.99
CA SER A 28 3.89 12.01 -7.71
C SER A 28 4.85 11.78 -6.53
N PHE A 29 4.54 12.33 -5.35
CA PHE A 29 5.29 12.15 -4.10
C PHE A 29 6.76 12.63 -4.13
N LYS A 30 7.07 13.64 -4.95
CA LYS A 30 8.45 14.18 -5.16
C LYS A 30 9.11 14.73 -3.89
N ASN A 31 8.32 15.16 -2.92
CA ASN A 31 8.78 15.73 -1.66
C ASN A 31 8.90 14.69 -0.53
N ILE A 32 8.57 13.43 -0.79
CA ILE A 32 8.69 12.34 0.18
C ILE A 32 9.95 11.56 -0.18
N SER A 33 10.81 11.23 0.77
CA SER A 33 12.03 10.44 0.54
C SER A 33 11.75 8.93 0.56
N GLY A 34 12.71 8.11 0.10
CA GLY A 34 12.63 6.64 0.17
C GLY A 34 11.84 5.96 -0.95
N ASN A 35 11.57 4.66 -0.79
CA ASN A 35 10.74 3.88 -1.72
C ASN A 35 9.26 3.99 -1.33
N LYS A 36 8.39 4.22 -2.32
CA LYS A 36 6.94 4.39 -2.14
C LYS A 36 6.12 3.28 -2.79
N ILE A 37 6.77 2.35 -3.48
CA ILE A 37 6.10 1.22 -4.14
C ILE A 37 5.51 0.31 -3.06
N GLN A 38 4.21 0.07 -3.17
CA GLN A 38 3.47 -0.86 -2.31
C GLN A 38 2.71 -1.83 -3.23
N PRO A 39 3.21 -3.06 -3.45
CA PRO A 39 2.67 -3.98 -4.45
C PRO A 39 1.38 -4.69 -3.98
N ILE A 40 0.49 -3.99 -3.28
CA ILE A 40 -0.70 -4.59 -2.63
C ILE A 40 -1.74 -5.10 -3.62
N PHE A 41 -1.86 -4.47 -4.80
CA PHE A 41 -2.77 -4.96 -5.84
C PHE A 41 -2.25 -6.25 -6.48
N ALA A 42 -0.96 -6.31 -6.78
CA ALA A 42 -0.33 -7.53 -7.31
C ALA A 42 -0.39 -8.68 -6.28
N ALA A 43 -0.13 -8.39 -5.00
CA ALA A 43 -0.28 -9.36 -3.92
C ALA A 43 -1.73 -9.84 -3.76
N GLY A 44 -2.71 -8.94 -3.92
CA GLY A 44 -4.13 -9.29 -3.92
C GLY A 44 -4.49 -10.25 -5.05
N VAL A 45 -4.03 -10.00 -6.26
CA VAL A 45 -4.24 -10.90 -7.41
C VAL A 45 -3.60 -12.26 -7.13
N ALA A 46 -2.32 -12.29 -6.74
CA ALA A 46 -1.57 -13.51 -6.49
C ALA A 46 -2.14 -14.38 -5.35
N TYR A 47 -2.96 -13.81 -4.45
CA TYR A 47 -3.63 -14.58 -3.40
C TYR A 47 -4.84 -15.39 -3.93
N PHE A 48 -5.48 -14.94 -5.01
CA PHE A 48 -6.67 -15.58 -5.59
C PHE A 48 -6.38 -16.41 -6.85
N GLU A 49 -5.15 -16.34 -7.37
CA GLU A 49 -4.62 -17.25 -8.39
C GLU A 49 -4.16 -18.58 -7.77
#